data_AF-A0A2D5QNK1-F1
#
_entry.id   AF-A0A2D5QNK1-F1
#
_cell.length_a   1.000
_cell.length_b   1.000
_cell.length_c   1.000
_cell.angle_alpha   90.00
_cell.angle_beta   90.00
_cell.angle_gamma   90.00
#
_symmetry.space_group_name_H-M   'P 1'
#
loop_
_entity.id
_entity.type
_entity.pdbx_description
1 polymer ?
#
loop_
_entity_poly.entity_id
_entity_poly.type
_entity_poly.pdbx_seq_one_letter_code
_entity_poly.pdbx_strand_id
1 'polypeptide(L)'
;MIHLYKEQDLRWWRFCYLLPMILYVYACDDGAQMAQCTSDEDCREGYSCDLEIYVGDCIQRRQVQACGANYCIVGEERCQDNSCVPLVEAGIQAGTEAGIQAGTEAGIQAGFEAGVEAGIQSGTEAGIQAGIQAGELIEETNEWFLESSIQTEMRLLRPQEELDVTGFVRSTNGGVPVGALLKFVVSSEYSSDRIPSEFSTPLDVALDADGAFSQSFNFSEPGVYAITLEIYDTQAQGDQAKLQKTWLFRVDDFVKVQEAQLHLNQQAYKYFALSMPDILLWLQSIDESERAQELHSLFAELKASSIDAIRVFIGRTQGAYALRMANGIINEPQIHFLDFLVEQAGLNEMKLILVLADARREIDSLDVFLAEGSLQNPSPEEQNQFFTSVEVQSVFLNWLDSIMSHINPLTNLALSEDPSILAWELFHLPKWDLPSPLSPTVLSDFILDVFQEMSTRAPHQLLLSGELGLDYNPTAYQNHAQVIDSLMLSSLLDGSQGGAWSSVRMQTTGNMTSRNVVSGVSLDSNSLRLNRLNQSLDWLSFGQAWLRGHALANIPSYRPLVVHLSRVNRSILGQETASVWRQWIQEALSQGYSGITVGDFYLSSLSLNESSWSLGENADHRQNTLNMLTDLSERFRRP
;
A
#
# COMPACT_ATOMS: atom_id res chain seq x y z
N MET A 1 50.92 -36.00 -25.16
CA MET A 1 50.34 -36.22 -26.51
C MET A 1 49.07 -35.38 -26.61
N ILE A 2 48.75 -34.55 -27.61
CA ILE A 2 49.47 -33.78 -28.68
C ILE A 2 48.35 -33.16 -29.56
N HIS A 3 48.32 -31.91 -30.05
CA HIS A 3 49.01 -30.62 -29.78
C HIS A 3 47.96 -29.51 -30.06
N LEU A 4 47.90 -28.37 -29.34
CA LEU A 4 48.68 -27.13 -29.53
C LEU A 4 48.76 -26.57 -30.98
N TYR A 5 48.22 -25.36 -31.17
CA TYR A 5 48.85 -24.27 -31.95
C TYR A 5 48.44 -22.89 -31.35
N LYS A 6 48.91 -21.77 -31.92
CA LYS A 6 49.08 -20.50 -31.18
C LYS A 6 49.08 -19.23 -32.08
N GLU A 7 48.30 -18.21 -31.68
CA GLU A 7 48.34 -16.78 -32.13
C GLU A 7 47.98 -16.52 -33.64
N GLN A 8 47.66 -15.31 -34.16
CA GLN A 8 48.11 -13.94 -33.86
C GLN A 8 47.09 -12.78 -34.14
N ASP A 9 47.24 -11.69 -33.37
CA ASP A 9 47.25 -10.24 -33.70
C ASP A 9 46.18 -9.46 -34.53
N LEU A 10 45.55 -8.50 -33.82
CA LEU A 10 45.48 -7.04 -34.09
C LEU A 10 44.86 -6.41 -35.38
N ARG A 11 43.72 -5.73 -35.15
CA ARG A 11 43.39 -4.29 -35.48
C ARG A 11 43.13 -3.78 -36.92
N TRP A 12 41.90 -3.27 -37.12
CA TRP A 12 41.45 -2.07 -37.90
C TRP A 12 41.63 -2.03 -39.44
N TRP A 13 40.58 -1.67 -40.20
CA TRP A 13 40.41 -0.35 -40.89
C TRP A 13 39.04 -0.20 -41.61
N ARG A 14 38.86 0.85 -42.44
CA ARG A 14 37.59 1.47 -42.87
C ARG A 14 37.25 1.34 -44.38
N PHE A 15 35.93 1.42 -44.68
CA PHE A 15 35.24 2.02 -45.85
C PHE A 15 35.54 1.62 -47.30
N CYS A 16 34.44 1.45 -48.06
CA CYS A 16 34.11 1.82 -49.47
C CYS A 16 33.21 0.74 -50.09
N TYR A 17 32.23 0.91 -51.00
CA TYR A 17 31.49 2.00 -51.68
C TYR A 17 31.07 1.39 -53.05
N LEU A 18 29.89 1.74 -53.59
CA LEU A 18 29.42 1.55 -54.98
C LEU A 18 29.00 0.14 -55.48
N LEU A 19 27.68 0.00 -55.70
CA LEU A 19 26.97 -0.22 -57.00
C LEU A 19 27.80 -0.76 -58.20
N PRO A 20 27.24 -1.63 -59.08
CA PRO A 20 25.93 -1.36 -59.73
C PRO A 20 25.07 -2.57 -60.19
N MET A 21 23.87 -2.27 -60.73
CA MET A 21 23.10 -2.97 -61.81
C MET A 21 22.75 -4.48 -61.75
N ILE A 22 21.68 -5.01 -62.39
CA ILE A 22 20.34 -4.50 -62.78
C ILE A 22 19.49 -5.70 -63.31
N LEU A 23 18.15 -5.68 -63.13
CA LEU A 23 17.16 -6.63 -63.73
C LEU A 23 17.31 -8.12 -63.31
N TYR A 24 16.34 -9.04 -63.44
CA TYR A 24 14.97 -9.12 -64.01
C TYR A 24 14.19 -10.20 -63.21
N VAL A 25 12.87 -10.24 -63.01
CA VAL A 25 11.73 -9.31 -63.31
C VAL A 25 10.95 -9.11 -61.97
N TYR A 26 9.63 -9.29 -61.70
CA TYR A 26 8.34 -9.47 -62.43
C TYR A 26 7.16 -9.01 -61.51
N ALA A 27 6.05 -8.59 -62.12
CA ALA A 27 4.72 -8.29 -61.53
C ALA A 27 4.61 -7.06 -60.60
N CYS A 28 3.47 -6.35 -60.73
CA CYS A 28 3.02 -5.21 -59.93
C CYS A 28 2.51 -5.70 -58.54
N ASP A 29 2.34 -4.87 -57.49
CA ASP A 29 1.77 -3.51 -57.51
C ASP A 29 2.26 -2.58 -56.37
N ASP A 30 1.68 -1.38 -56.31
CA ASP A 30 1.70 -0.36 -55.24
C ASP A 30 3.01 -0.09 -54.48
N GLY A 31 3.68 1.00 -54.87
CA GLY A 31 4.80 1.60 -54.12
C GLY A 31 4.41 2.94 -53.49
N ALA A 32 3.94 2.93 -52.25
CA ALA A 32 3.75 4.15 -51.46
C ALA A 32 5.08 4.60 -50.82
N GLN A 33 5.45 5.87 -50.98
CA GLN A 33 6.44 6.54 -50.15
C GLN A 33 5.73 7.56 -49.27
N MET A 34 5.73 7.32 -47.96
CA MET A 34 5.15 8.24 -46.97
C MET A 34 6.18 9.31 -46.60
N ALA A 35 5.72 10.56 -46.48
CA ALA A 35 6.50 11.66 -45.89
C ALA A 35 6.21 11.74 -44.38
N GLN A 36 7.17 12.24 -43.61
CA GLN A 36 6.98 12.52 -42.18
C GLN A 36 6.42 13.93 -42.00
N CYS A 37 5.38 14.09 -41.17
CA CYS A 37 4.96 15.38 -40.65
C CYS A 37 6.06 15.95 -39.74
N THR A 38 6.22 17.28 -39.69
CA THR A 38 7.34 17.90 -38.95
C THR A 38 6.94 19.01 -37.98
N SER A 39 5.64 19.33 -37.90
CA SER A 39 5.06 20.27 -36.94
C SER A 39 3.55 20.02 -36.81
N ASP A 40 2.95 20.38 -35.67
CA ASP A 40 1.52 20.15 -35.40
C ASP A 40 0.57 20.86 -36.39
N GLU A 41 1.03 21.87 -37.15
CA GLU A 41 0.24 22.50 -38.24
C GLU A 41 -0.09 21.52 -39.39
N ASP A 42 0.61 20.38 -39.49
CA ASP A 42 0.29 19.30 -40.46
C ASP A 42 -0.88 18.40 -39.99
N CYS A 43 -1.34 18.53 -38.74
CA CYS A 43 -2.20 17.55 -38.06
C CYS A 43 -3.63 18.09 -37.80
N ARG A 44 -4.65 17.22 -37.95
CA ARG A 44 -6.08 17.62 -37.81
C ARG A 44 -6.57 17.66 -36.36
N GLU A 45 -7.61 18.47 -36.12
CA GLU A 45 -8.30 18.59 -34.83
C GLU A 45 -8.54 17.23 -34.15
N GLY A 46 -8.09 17.11 -32.90
CA GLY A 46 -8.23 15.92 -32.06
C GLY A 46 -6.95 15.12 -31.83
N TYR A 47 -5.87 15.35 -32.59
CA TYR A 47 -4.62 14.58 -32.48
C TYR A 47 -3.38 15.48 -32.49
N SER A 48 -2.43 15.20 -31.59
CA SER A 48 -1.10 15.83 -31.53
C SER A 48 -0.04 14.85 -32.00
N CYS A 49 1.00 15.36 -32.68
CA CYS A 49 1.87 14.56 -33.51
C CYS A 49 3.21 14.22 -32.83
N ASP A 50 3.12 13.55 -31.68
CA ASP A 50 4.28 13.03 -30.92
C ASP A 50 4.79 11.70 -31.50
N LEU A 51 6.08 11.43 -31.30
CA LEU A 51 6.89 10.62 -32.23
C LEU A 51 6.94 9.10 -31.96
N GLU A 52 6.06 8.29 -32.56
CA GLU A 52 6.42 6.94 -33.02
C GLU A 52 5.55 6.43 -34.19
N ILE A 53 6.10 5.55 -35.05
CA ILE A 53 5.55 5.25 -36.38
C ILE A 53 4.90 3.86 -36.44
N TYR A 54 3.63 3.79 -36.86
CA TYR A 54 2.98 2.55 -37.31
C TYR A 54 2.31 2.68 -38.68
N VAL A 55 2.20 1.55 -39.39
CA VAL A 55 1.91 1.48 -40.84
C VAL A 55 0.45 1.07 -41.09
N GLY A 56 -0.23 1.81 -41.95
CA GLY A 56 -1.55 1.48 -42.51
C GLY A 56 -1.75 2.14 -43.88
N ASP A 57 -2.49 1.49 -44.78
CA ASP A 57 -2.55 1.88 -46.19
C ASP A 57 -3.38 3.15 -46.48
N CYS A 58 -2.94 3.90 -47.49
CA CYS A 58 -3.41 5.25 -47.79
C CYS A 58 -4.69 5.27 -48.65
N ILE A 59 -5.77 5.83 -48.11
CA ILE A 59 -7.06 5.96 -48.80
C ILE A 59 -7.12 7.28 -49.60
N GLN A 60 -6.78 7.15 -50.90
CA GLN A 60 -6.91 8.10 -52.03
C GLN A 60 -5.64 8.82 -52.52
N ARG A 61 -5.40 8.71 -53.83
CA ARG A 61 -4.42 9.50 -54.59
C ARG A 61 -5.07 10.83 -55.02
N ARG A 62 -4.49 11.99 -54.68
CA ARG A 62 -4.90 13.32 -55.19
C ARG A 62 -4.05 13.72 -56.41
N GLN A 63 -4.62 14.50 -57.34
CA GLN A 63 -3.89 15.03 -58.51
C GLN A 63 -3.24 16.40 -58.21
N VAL A 64 -2.11 16.66 -58.86
CA VAL A 64 -1.44 17.97 -58.87
C VAL A 64 -1.19 18.46 -60.29
N GLN A 65 -1.39 19.76 -60.52
CA GLN A 65 -1.26 20.42 -61.84
C GLN A 65 -0.16 21.48 -61.81
N ALA A 66 0.69 21.51 -62.86
CA ALA A 66 1.74 22.53 -62.99
C ALA A 66 1.16 23.94 -63.22
N CYS A 67 1.73 24.93 -62.53
CA CYS A 67 1.42 26.34 -62.67
C CYS A 67 2.75 27.12 -62.57
N GLY A 68 3.30 27.54 -63.71
CA GLY A 68 4.65 28.11 -63.79
C GLY A 68 5.76 27.13 -63.39
N ALA A 69 6.46 27.45 -62.31
CA ALA A 69 7.47 26.58 -61.68
C ALA A 69 6.91 25.74 -60.52
N ASN A 70 5.66 25.99 -60.12
CA ASN A 70 4.98 25.36 -58.99
C ASN A 70 3.98 24.29 -59.48
N TYR A 71 3.40 23.56 -58.53
CA TYR A 71 2.33 22.59 -58.77
C TYR A 71 1.24 22.76 -57.70
N CYS A 72 -0.01 22.47 -58.03
CA CYS A 72 -1.18 22.82 -57.22
C CYS A 72 -2.18 21.69 -57.13
N ILE A 73 -2.86 21.56 -55.99
CA ILE A 73 -3.69 20.39 -55.67
C ILE A 73 -5.09 20.53 -56.31
N VAL A 74 -5.41 19.60 -57.21
CA VAL A 74 -6.66 19.60 -57.97
C VAL A 74 -7.81 19.24 -57.03
N GLY A 75 -8.64 20.24 -56.73
CA GLY A 75 -9.83 20.12 -55.88
C GLY A 75 -10.11 21.36 -55.04
N GLU A 76 -9.06 22.10 -54.64
CA GLU A 76 -9.18 23.22 -53.69
C GLU A 76 -8.61 24.56 -54.25
N GLU A 77 -7.74 24.52 -55.28
CA GLU A 77 -7.09 25.72 -55.87
C GLU A 77 -7.01 25.65 -57.41
N ARG A 78 -7.04 26.79 -58.13
CA ARG A 78 -7.49 26.80 -59.54
C ARG A 78 -6.48 27.04 -60.68
N CYS A 79 -5.26 27.53 -60.39
CA CYS A 79 -4.27 28.09 -61.35
C CYS A 79 -4.75 29.34 -62.16
N GLN A 80 -3.97 30.43 -62.09
CA GLN A 80 -4.11 31.67 -62.83
C GLN A 80 -2.74 32.39 -62.90
N ASP A 81 -2.33 32.85 -64.09
CA ASP A 81 -1.09 33.64 -64.28
C ASP A 81 0.18 33.00 -63.67
N ASN A 82 0.35 31.69 -63.86
CA ASN A 82 1.42 30.85 -63.29
C ASN A 82 1.43 30.75 -61.74
N SER A 83 0.37 31.17 -61.05
CA SER A 83 0.18 30.96 -59.60
C SER A 83 -1.17 30.30 -59.32
N CYS A 84 -1.31 29.51 -58.25
CA CYS A 84 -2.61 28.95 -57.89
C CYS A 84 -3.33 29.81 -56.87
N VAL A 85 -4.59 30.13 -57.20
CA VAL A 85 -5.46 30.95 -56.36
C VAL A 85 -6.62 30.09 -55.85
N PRO A 86 -6.80 29.98 -54.53
CA PRO A 86 -7.92 29.27 -53.90
C PRO A 86 -9.30 29.89 -54.19
N LEU A 87 -10.33 29.25 -53.65
CA LEU A 87 -11.72 29.74 -53.66
C LEU A 87 -12.04 30.67 -52.47
N VAL A 88 -13.16 31.39 -52.60
CA VAL A 88 -13.82 32.22 -51.58
C VAL A 88 -13.10 33.52 -51.22
N GLU A 89 -13.29 34.54 -52.07
CA GLU A 89 -13.44 35.92 -51.57
C GLU A 89 -14.83 36.48 -51.91
N ALA A 90 -15.16 37.54 -51.16
CA ALA A 90 -16.34 38.38 -51.32
C ALA A 90 -16.62 38.79 -52.79
N GLY A 91 -17.84 39.05 -53.22
CA GLY A 91 -19.05 39.34 -52.44
C GLY A 91 -19.60 40.73 -52.79
N ILE A 92 -20.93 40.86 -52.87
CA ILE A 92 -21.65 42.15 -52.89
C ILE A 92 -21.31 43.12 -54.04
N GLN A 93 -20.94 42.67 -55.26
CA GLN A 93 -20.99 43.57 -56.43
C GLN A 93 -21.27 42.96 -57.83
N ALA A 94 -21.97 41.82 -57.91
CA ALA A 94 -22.61 41.34 -59.16
C ALA A 94 -24.15 41.32 -59.09
N GLY A 95 -24.72 41.47 -57.89
CA GLY A 95 -26.16 41.39 -57.66
C GLY A 95 -26.87 42.74 -57.72
N THR A 96 -27.13 43.24 -58.93
CA THR A 96 -28.20 44.24 -59.19
C THR A 96 -28.64 44.24 -60.65
N GLU A 97 -27.73 44.36 -61.61
CA GLU A 97 -28.10 44.68 -63.01
C GLU A 97 -28.44 43.46 -63.88
N ALA A 98 -27.76 42.32 -63.68
CA ALA A 98 -28.11 41.07 -64.38
C ALA A 98 -29.54 40.58 -64.06
N GLY A 99 -30.05 40.89 -62.85
CA GLY A 99 -31.35 40.45 -62.36
C GLY A 99 -32.57 41.18 -62.97
N ILE A 100 -32.36 42.20 -63.81
CA ILE A 100 -33.45 42.99 -64.40
C ILE A 100 -33.56 42.78 -65.92
N GLN A 101 -32.46 42.43 -66.60
CA GLN A 101 -32.41 42.36 -68.07
C GLN A 101 -32.40 40.93 -68.65
N ALA A 102 -32.37 39.90 -67.81
CA ALA A 102 -32.52 38.49 -68.21
C ALA A 102 -33.67 37.78 -67.44
N GLY A 103 -34.93 38.23 -67.52
CA GLY A 103 -35.48 39.19 -68.47
C GLY A 103 -36.47 38.53 -69.43
N THR A 104 -37.76 38.68 -69.11
CA THR A 104 -38.92 38.89 -70.02
C THR A 104 -39.24 37.95 -71.19
N GLU A 105 -38.34 37.09 -71.70
CA GLU A 105 -38.60 36.29 -72.92
C GLU A 105 -38.47 34.76 -72.74
N ALA A 106 -37.92 34.27 -71.62
CA ALA A 106 -37.67 32.84 -71.39
C ALA A 106 -38.37 32.30 -70.11
N GLY A 107 -39.61 31.82 -70.17
CA GLY A 107 -40.49 31.76 -71.33
C GLY A 107 -41.76 30.95 -71.04
N ILE A 108 -42.86 31.67 -70.81
CA ILE A 108 -44.29 31.27 -70.83
C ILE A 108 -44.57 29.83 -71.35
N GLN A 109 -44.57 28.81 -70.47
CA GLN A 109 -45.37 27.58 -70.63
C GLN A 109 -45.45 26.73 -69.35
N ALA A 110 -44.33 26.51 -68.65
CA ALA A 110 -44.12 25.31 -67.82
C ALA A 110 -44.29 25.47 -66.28
N GLY A 111 -44.92 26.56 -65.79
CA GLY A 111 -44.89 26.89 -64.36
C GLY A 111 -46.15 26.58 -63.53
N PHE A 112 -47.32 26.42 -64.14
CA PHE A 112 -48.59 26.64 -63.41
C PHE A 112 -49.14 25.42 -62.64
N GLU A 113 -48.72 24.20 -62.98
CA GLU A 113 -49.31 22.96 -62.42
C GLU A 113 -48.42 22.27 -61.36
N ALA A 114 -47.12 22.56 -61.30
CA ALA A 114 -46.19 21.92 -60.37
C ALA A 114 -46.02 22.64 -59.01
N GLY A 115 -46.34 23.94 -58.93
CA GLY A 115 -45.97 24.78 -57.78
C GLY A 115 -46.88 24.65 -56.54
N VAL A 116 -48.14 24.23 -56.71
CA VAL A 116 -49.13 24.24 -55.62
C VAL A 116 -49.09 22.96 -54.78
N GLU A 117 -48.95 21.81 -55.43
CA GLU A 117 -49.05 20.49 -54.79
C GLU A 117 -47.77 20.17 -53.98
N ALA A 118 -46.59 20.35 -54.60
CA ALA A 118 -45.30 20.11 -53.94
C ALA A 118 -45.03 21.08 -52.77
N GLY A 119 -45.48 22.33 -52.86
CA GLY A 119 -45.26 23.34 -51.82
C GLY A 119 -46.02 23.06 -50.51
N ILE A 120 -47.28 22.61 -50.62
CA ILE A 120 -48.09 22.27 -49.44
C ILE A 120 -47.63 20.95 -48.83
N GLN A 121 -47.36 19.93 -49.66
CA GLN A 121 -46.98 18.62 -49.15
C GLN A 121 -45.63 18.66 -48.42
N SER A 122 -44.60 19.23 -49.05
CA SER A 122 -43.27 19.40 -48.44
C SER A 122 -43.32 20.23 -47.13
N GLY A 123 -44.04 21.36 -47.13
CA GLY A 123 -44.16 22.20 -45.94
C GLY A 123 -44.90 21.52 -44.77
N THR A 124 -45.86 20.65 -45.06
CA THR A 124 -46.63 19.93 -44.03
C THR A 124 -45.86 18.71 -43.51
N GLU A 125 -45.21 17.94 -44.40
CA GLU A 125 -44.40 16.78 -44.01
C GLU A 125 -43.14 17.21 -43.24
N ALA A 126 -42.46 18.29 -43.65
CA ALA A 126 -41.34 18.85 -42.88
C ALA A 126 -41.79 19.43 -41.53
N GLY A 127 -42.96 20.09 -41.46
CA GLY A 127 -43.53 20.59 -40.21
C GLY A 127 -43.92 19.47 -39.23
N ILE A 128 -44.46 18.37 -39.75
CA ILE A 128 -44.80 17.18 -38.95
C ILE A 128 -43.54 16.41 -38.53
N GLN A 129 -42.54 16.23 -39.41
CA GLN A 129 -41.27 15.62 -39.03
C GLN A 129 -40.52 16.44 -37.98
N ALA A 130 -40.47 17.76 -38.11
CA ALA A 130 -39.88 18.63 -37.08
C ALA A 130 -40.67 18.58 -35.77
N GLY A 131 -42.01 18.52 -35.83
CA GLY A 131 -42.87 18.38 -34.65
C GLY A 131 -42.76 17.02 -33.96
N ILE A 132 -42.46 15.96 -34.70
CA ILE A 132 -42.21 14.61 -34.16
C ILE A 132 -40.77 14.49 -33.64
N GLN A 133 -39.75 14.99 -34.35
CA GLN A 133 -38.36 15.00 -33.88
C GLN A 133 -38.11 15.95 -32.70
N ALA A 134 -39.03 16.89 -32.43
CA ALA A 134 -39.04 17.72 -31.21
C ALA A 134 -40.06 17.22 -30.16
N GLY A 135 -40.79 16.14 -30.43
CA GLY A 135 -41.84 15.58 -29.56
C GLY A 135 -41.58 14.14 -29.10
N GLU A 136 -40.77 13.37 -29.85
CA GLU A 136 -40.24 12.06 -29.49
C GLU A 136 -38.72 12.18 -29.34
N LEU A 137 -38.18 11.68 -28.22
CA LEU A 137 -36.74 11.58 -27.95
C LEU A 137 -35.97 12.92 -27.74
N ILE A 138 -36.59 13.85 -27.03
CA ILE A 138 -35.98 14.25 -25.75
C ILE A 138 -36.76 13.55 -24.63
N GLU A 139 -36.52 12.24 -24.48
CA GLU A 139 -36.48 11.69 -23.13
C GLU A 139 -35.20 12.26 -22.51
N GLU A 140 -35.31 13.42 -21.88
CA GLU A 140 -34.30 13.92 -20.96
C GLU A 140 -34.16 12.83 -19.89
N THR A 141 -33.08 12.06 -19.94
CA THR A 141 -32.70 11.19 -18.83
C THR A 141 -32.38 12.12 -17.67
N ASN A 142 -33.41 12.37 -16.86
CA ASN A 142 -33.38 13.27 -15.72
C ASN A 142 -32.62 12.56 -14.60
N GLU A 143 -31.34 12.35 -14.87
CA GLU A 143 -30.33 11.69 -14.06
C GLU A 143 -30.04 12.56 -12.85
N TRP A 144 -29.77 11.89 -11.73
CA TRP A 144 -29.60 12.52 -10.44
C TRP A 144 -28.14 12.38 -10.02
N PHE A 145 -27.53 13.48 -9.62
CA PHE A 145 -26.16 13.55 -9.14
C PHE A 145 -26.13 13.80 -7.64
N LEU A 146 -25.17 13.19 -6.98
CA LEU A 146 -24.92 13.31 -5.55
C LEU A 146 -23.61 14.06 -5.33
N GLU A 147 -23.69 15.25 -4.73
CA GLU A 147 -22.55 15.94 -4.12
C GLU A 147 -22.60 15.70 -2.61
N SER A 148 -21.51 15.30 -1.96
CA SER A 148 -21.51 15.02 -0.50
C SER A 148 -20.25 15.51 0.21
N SER A 149 -20.32 15.64 1.54
CA SER A 149 -19.18 15.99 2.40
C SER A 149 -18.07 14.94 2.41
N ILE A 150 -18.38 13.68 2.06
CA ILE A 150 -17.42 12.57 2.08
C ILE A 150 -16.91 12.31 0.66
N GLN A 151 -15.66 12.70 0.44
CA GLN A 151 -14.97 12.63 -0.85
C GLN A 151 -14.21 11.30 -1.06
N THR A 152 -13.71 10.69 0.01
CA THR A 152 -12.97 9.41 -0.02
C THR A 152 -13.89 8.21 0.17
N GLU A 153 -13.52 7.06 -0.37
CA GLU A 153 -14.30 5.82 -0.17
C GLU A 153 -14.03 5.16 1.19
N MET A 154 -12.91 5.50 1.84
CA MET A 154 -12.59 5.12 3.21
C MET A 154 -12.31 6.34 4.10
N ARG A 155 -12.67 6.29 5.38
CA ARG A 155 -12.25 7.25 6.42
C ARG A 155 -12.05 6.55 7.77
N LEU A 156 -11.01 6.95 8.51
CA LEU A 156 -10.86 6.63 9.93
C LEU A 156 -11.73 7.55 10.80
N LEU A 157 -12.37 6.97 11.81
CA LEU A 157 -13.07 7.63 12.90
C LEU A 157 -12.56 7.09 14.23
N ARG A 158 -12.58 7.92 15.28
CA ARG A 158 -12.36 7.45 16.65
C ARG A 158 -13.68 6.88 17.22
N PRO A 159 -13.64 5.92 18.16
CA PRO A 159 -14.83 5.53 18.91
C PRO A 159 -15.44 6.75 19.60
N GLN A 160 -16.77 6.91 19.50
CA GLN A 160 -17.52 8.09 19.95
C GLN A 160 -17.26 9.39 19.15
N GLU A 161 -16.64 9.33 17.97
CA GLU A 161 -16.61 10.45 17.01
C GLU A 161 -17.95 10.53 16.25
N GLU A 162 -18.53 11.74 16.18
CA GLU A 162 -19.76 12.01 15.44
C GLU A 162 -19.43 12.31 13.96
N LEU A 163 -19.98 11.50 13.06
CA LEU A 163 -19.83 11.61 11.61
C LEU A 163 -21.06 12.31 11.02
N ASP A 164 -20.91 13.56 10.62
CA ASP A 164 -21.93 14.29 9.84
C ASP A 164 -21.79 14.02 8.34
N VAL A 165 -22.78 13.32 7.78
CA VAL A 165 -22.93 13.09 6.34
C VAL A 165 -23.92 14.12 5.78
N THR A 166 -23.40 15.07 5.00
CA THR A 166 -24.19 16.12 4.36
C THR A 166 -24.01 16.09 2.86
N GLY A 167 -24.96 16.64 2.11
CA GLY A 167 -24.87 16.67 0.66
C GLY A 167 -26.06 17.31 -0.02
N PHE A 168 -26.02 17.29 -1.36
CA PHE A 168 -27.05 17.79 -2.25
C PHE A 168 -27.37 16.74 -3.31
N VAL A 169 -28.64 16.61 -3.66
CA VAL A 169 -29.10 15.81 -4.80
C VAL A 169 -29.72 16.74 -5.83
N ARG A 170 -29.14 16.74 -7.04
CA ARG A 170 -29.58 17.62 -8.16
C ARG A 170 -29.89 16.76 -9.38
N SER A 171 -30.80 17.23 -10.23
CA SER A 171 -30.99 16.65 -11.56
C SER A 171 -30.17 17.37 -12.65
N THR A 172 -30.01 16.74 -13.82
CA THR A 172 -29.41 17.34 -15.04
C THR A 172 -29.93 18.74 -15.35
N ASN A 173 -31.20 19.01 -15.05
CA ASN A 173 -31.88 20.27 -15.37
C ASN A 173 -31.68 21.34 -14.28
N GLY A 174 -30.76 21.10 -13.33
CA GLY A 174 -30.36 22.00 -12.25
C GLY A 174 -31.35 22.09 -11.06
N GLY A 175 -32.50 21.42 -11.16
CA GLY A 175 -33.54 21.42 -10.15
C GLY A 175 -33.37 20.34 -9.06
N VAL A 176 -34.14 20.49 -7.98
CA VAL A 176 -34.29 19.46 -6.95
C VAL A 176 -35.16 18.32 -7.49
N PRO A 177 -34.73 17.05 -7.39
CA PRO A 177 -35.47 15.92 -7.93
C PRO A 177 -36.80 15.68 -7.19
N VAL A 178 -37.91 15.84 -7.91
CA VAL A 178 -39.26 15.66 -7.39
C VAL A 178 -39.51 14.19 -7.09
N GLY A 179 -39.88 13.87 -5.84
CA GLY A 179 -40.17 12.50 -5.42
C GLY A 179 -38.93 11.67 -5.06
N ALA A 180 -37.77 12.29 -4.85
CA ALA A 180 -36.60 11.63 -4.27
C ALA A 180 -36.85 11.23 -2.80
N LEU A 181 -36.57 9.98 -2.47
CA LEU A 181 -36.51 9.47 -1.09
C LEU A 181 -35.10 8.93 -0.83
N LEU A 182 -34.40 9.48 0.16
CA LEU A 182 -33.07 9.05 0.54
C LEU A 182 -33.17 8.03 1.67
N LYS A 183 -32.39 6.96 1.60
CA LYS A 183 -32.24 5.97 2.67
C LYS A 183 -30.78 5.75 2.98
N PHE A 184 -30.40 5.81 4.25
CA PHE A 184 -29.11 5.31 4.69
C PHE A 184 -29.26 3.88 5.22
N VAL A 185 -28.56 2.95 4.59
CA VAL A 185 -28.39 1.58 5.06
C VAL A 185 -27.00 1.48 5.67
N VAL A 186 -26.93 1.23 6.98
CA VAL A 186 -25.66 0.90 7.65
C VAL A 186 -25.50 -0.62 7.64
N SER A 187 -24.36 -1.10 7.17
CA SER A 187 -24.01 -2.51 7.18
C SER A 187 -22.57 -2.72 7.63
N SER A 188 -22.17 -3.97 7.84
CA SER A 188 -20.81 -4.33 8.18
C SER A 188 -20.59 -5.80 7.86
N GLU A 189 -19.59 -6.10 7.02
CA GLU A 189 -19.17 -7.48 6.73
C GLU A 189 -18.33 -8.08 7.87
N TYR A 190 -17.68 -7.22 8.66
CA TYR A 190 -16.68 -7.59 9.67
C TYR A 190 -17.21 -7.55 11.11
N SER A 191 -18.20 -6.71 11.39
CA SER A 191 -18.71 -6.40 12.73
C SER A 191 -20.23 -6.19 12.75
N SER A 192 -20.98 -7.03 12.02
CA SER A 192 -22.45 -7.01 11.96
C SER A 192 -23.13 -7.08 13.33
N ASP A 193 -22.63 -7.92 14.24
CA ASP A 193 -23.10 -8.03 15.64
C ASP A 193 -22.85 -6.76 16.49
N ARG A 194 -22.09 -5.78 15.98
CA ARG A 194 -21.74 -4.51 16.67
C ARG A 194 -22.46 -3.29 16.12
N ILE A 195 -23.33 -3.43 15.11
CA ILE A 195 -24.08 -2.29 14.57
C ILE A 195 -25.08 -1.79 15.63
N PRO A 196 -25.07 -0.48 16.01
CA PRO A 196 -26.03 0.10 16.94
C PRO A 196 -27.48 -0.16 16.52
N SER A 197 -28.36 -0.43 17.49
CA SER A 197 -29.73 -0.84 17.20
C SER A 197 -30.55 0.21 16.42
N GLU A 198 -30.25 1.50 16.61
CA GLU A 198 -30.83 2.58 15.79
C GLU A 198 -30.46 2.53 14.30
N PHE A 199 -29.37 1.85 13.94
CA PHE A 199 -28.90 1.69 12.56
C PHE A 199 -29.19 0.30 11.97
N SER A 200 -29.86 -0.58 12.73
CA SER A 200 -30.25 -1.93 12.29
C SER A 200 -31.38 -1.96 11.25
N THR A 201 -31.99 -0.81 10.97
CA THR A 201 -32.99 -0.60 9.92
C THR A 201 -32.62 0.64 9.09
N PRO A 202 -32.96 0.69 7.79
CA PRO A 202 -32.67 1.86 6.96
C PRO A 202 -33.26 3.16 7.55
N LEU A 203 -32.47 4.23 7.53
CA LEU A 203 -32.90 5.57 7.95
C LEU A 203 -33.43 6.35 6.75
N ASP A 204 -34.75 6.58 6.69
CA ASP A 204 -35.36 7.46 5.68
C ASP A 204 -35.01 8.94 6.00
N VAL A 205 -34.44 9.66 5.04
CA VAL A 205 -34.05 11.08 5.15
C VAL A 205 -34.76 11.90 4.06
N ALA A 206 -35.25 13.08 4.44
CA ALA A 206 -35.91 14.01 3.53
C ALA A 206 -34.92 15.06 2.99
N LEU A 207 -35.09 15.42 1.71
CA LEU A 207 -34.43 16.61 1.15
C LEU A 207 -35.13 17.90 1.64
N ASP A 208 -34.36 18.98 1.75
CA ASP A 208 -34.91 20.32 1.92
C ASP A 208 -35.33 20.98 0.59
N ALA A 209 -35.68 22.26 0.64
CA ALA A 209 -36.17 23.01 -0.52
C ALA A 209 -35.10 23.30 -1.59
N ASP A 210 -33.82 23.22 -1.24
CA ASP A 210 -32.67 23.43 -2.14
C ASP A 210 -32.02 22.08 -2.56
N GLY A 211 -32.59 20.95 -2.12
CA GLY A 211 -32.14 19.60 -2.43
C GLY A 211 -31.03 19.09 -1.50
N ALA A 212 -30.83 19.73 -0.35
CA ALA A 212 -29.82 19.35 0.63
C ALA A 212 -30.33 18.28 1.61
N PHE A 213 -29.39 17.56 2.22
CA PHE A 213 -29.65 16.66 3.36
C PHE A 213 -28.52 16.69 4.39
N SER A 214 -28.81 16.19 5.59
CA SER A 214 -27.84 16.01 6.68
C SER A 214 -28.26 14.81 7.54
N GLN A 215 -27.33 13.91 7.85
CA GLN A 215 -27.53 12.79 8.77
C GLN A 215 -26.25 12.55 9.58
N SER A 216 -26.38 12.49 10.91
CA SER A 216 -25.27 12.23 11.83
C SER A 216 -25.24 10.75 12.23
N PHE A 217 -24.04 10.19 12.39
CA PHE A 217 -23.82 8.82 12.86
C PHE A 217 -22.80 8.81 14.00
N ASN A 218 -22.97 7.92 14.99
CA ASN A 218 -22.02 7.76 16.09
C ASN A 218 -21.77 6.25 16.30
N PHE A 219 -20.51 5.86 16.27
CA PHE A 219 -20.10 4.47 16.44
C PHE A 219 -19.35 4.30 17.78
N SER A 220 -19.97 3.55 18.69
CA SER A 220 -19.43 3.31 20.04
C SER A 220 -18.37 2.22 20.10
N GLU A 221 -18.51 1.21 19.24
CA GLU A 221 -17.65 0.03 19.19
C GLU A 221 -16.68 0.11 18.00
N PRO A 222 -15.45 -0.43 18.13
CA PRO A 222 -14.54 -0.58 16.99
C PRO A 222 -15.14 -1.51 15.94
N GLY A 223 -14.75 -1.31 14.69
CA GLY A 223 -15.23 -2.12 13.57
C GLY A 223 -15.08 -1.41 12.23
N VAL A 224 -15.62 -2.04 11.20
CA VAL A 224 -15.63 -1.50 9.83
C VAL A 224 -17.06 -1.46 9.34
N TYR A 225 -17.58 -0.26 9.18
CA TYR A 225 -18.98 0.02 8.88
C TYR A 225 -19.09 0.58 7.47
N ALA A 226 -19.96 0.00 6.65
CA ALA A 226 -20.36 0.59 5.38
C ALA A 226 -21.61 1.43 5.62
N ILE A 227 -21.61 2.67 5.15
CA ILE A 227 -22.82 3.49 5.06
C ILE A 227 -23.15 3.62 3.57
N THR A 228 -24.27 3.04 3.16
CA THR A 228 -24.80 3.13 1.79
C THR A 228 -25.96 4.12 1.77
N LEU A 229 -25.83 5.20 1.01
CA LEU A 229 -26.93 6.08 0.64
C LEU A 229 -27.60 5.53 -0.63
N GLU A 230 -28.89 5.23 -0.52
CA GLU A 230 -29.76 4.77 -1.60
C GLU A 230 -30.80 5.84 -1.88
N ILE A 231 -30.89 6.30 -3.13
CA ILE A 231 -31.80 7.37 -3.55
C ILE A 231 -32.85 6.78 -4.47
N TYR A 232 -34.10 6.75 -4.04
CA TYR A 232 -35.24 6.18 -4.75
C TYR A 232 -36.08 7.26 -5.42
N ASP A 233 -36.63 6.94 -6.60
CA ASP A 233 -37.64 7.74 -7.28
C ASP A 233 -39.02 7.17 -6.97
N THR A 234 -39.76 7.83 -6.07
CA THR A 234 -41.09 7.37 -5.62
C THR A 234 -42.18 7.39 -6.70
N GLN A 235 -41.89 7.90 -7.90
CA GLN A 235 -42.80 7.87 -9.05
C GLN A 235 -42.46 6.75 -10.04
N ALA A 236 -41.29 6.11 -9.92
CA ALA A 236 -40.88 4.98 -10.75
C ALA A 236 -41.55 3.66 -10.33
N GLN A 237 -41.80 2.76 -11.29
CA GLN A 237 -42.33 1.42 -11.01
C GLN A 237 -41.21 0.40 -10.78
N GLY A 238 -40.59 0.43 -9.60
CA GLY A 238 -39.66 -0.62 -9.15
C GLY A 238 -38.94 -0.30 -7.84
N ASP A 239 -38.64 -1.34 -7.04
CA ASP A 239 -37.94 -1.23 -5.75
C ASP A 239 -36.40 -1.08 -5.89
N GLN A 240 -35.92 -0.50 -7.00
CA GLN A 240 -34.48 -0.29 -7.23
C GLN A 240 -34.10 1.18 -6.97
N ALA A 241 -32.96 1.39 -6.32
CA ALA A 241 -32.40 2.73 -6.13
C ALA A 241 -31.95 3.31 -7.48
N LYS A 242 -32.25 4.60 -7.71
CA LYS A 242 -31.86 5.36 -8.90
C LYS A 242 -30.42 5.87 -8.81
N LEU A 243 -29.92 6.09 -7.59
CA LEU A 243 -28.50 6.28 -7.29
C LEU A 243 -28.17 5.53 -6.00
N GLN A 244 -26.99 4.92 -5.95
CA GLN A 244 -26.43 4.28 -4.76
C GLN A 244 -24.98 4.75 -4.59
N LYS A 245 -24.58 5.13 -3.37
CA LYS A 245 -23.18 5.40 -3.01
C LYS A 245 -22.88 4.82 -1.64
N THR A 246 -21.81 4.04 -1.56
CA THR A 246 -21.29 3.49 -0.30
C THR A 246 -20.01 4.21 0.09
N TRP A 247 -19.82 4.40 1.39
CA TRP A 247 -18.55 4.82 2.01
C TRP A 247 -18.22 3.87 3.17
N LEU A 248 -16.93 3.55 3.34
CA LEU A 248 -16.42 2.70 4.41
C LEU A 248 -15.84 3.55 5.55
N PHE A 249 -16.23 3.25 6.77
CA PHE A 249 -15.72 3.88 7.98
C PHE A 249 -15.08 2.85 8.87
N ARG A 250 -13.81 3.06 9.17
CA ARG A 250 -13.09 2.29 10.16
C ARG A 250 -13.16 3.04 11.48
N VAL A 251 -13.66 2.38 12.52
CA VAL A 251 -13.72 2.91 13.88
C VAL A 251 -12.67 2.16 14.69
N ASP A 252 -11.61 2.84 15.10
CA ASP A 252 -10.45 2.20 15.75
C ASP A 252 -9.71 3.20 16.66
N ASP A 253 -8.96 2.68 17.63
CA ASP A 253 -8.18 3.46 18.58
C ASP A 253 -6.79 2.83 18.77
N PHE A 254 -5.84 3.66 19.22
CA PHE A 254 -4.49 3.20 19.50
C PHE A 254 -4.42 2.41 20.81
N VAL A 255 -3.60 1.36 20.80
CA VAL A 255 -3.24 0.62 22.02
C VAL A 255 -2.33 1.49 22.89
N LYS A 256 -2.80 1.81 24.10
CA LYS A 256 -2.17 2.78 25.01
C LYS A 256 -1.59 2.09 26.22
N VAL A 257 -0.46 2.60 26.71
CA VAL A 257 0.14 2.17 27.98
C VAL A 257 -0.55 2.84 29.15
N GLN A 258 -1.09 2.04 30.08
CA GLN A 258 -1.68 2.50 31.34
C GLN A 258 -1.25 1.57 32.47
N GLU A 259 -0.76 2.12 33.59
CA GLU A 259 -0.40 1.37 34.81
C GLU A 259 0.43 0.08 34.57
N ALA A 260 1.48 0.18 33.74
CA ALA A 260 2.35 -0.93 33.32
C ALA A 260 1.65 -2.07 32.54
N GLN A 261 0.45 -1.85 32.00
CA GLN A 261 -0.26 -2.74 31.08
C GLN A 261 -0.60 -2.02 29.76
N LEU A 262 -1.05 -2.79 28.76
CA LEU A 262 -1.62 -2.27 27.52
C LEU A 262 -3.14 -2.19 27.65
N HIS A 263 -3.75 -1.15 27.09
CA HIS A 263 -5.18 -0.94 27.05
C HIS A 263 -5.64 -0.56 25.63
N LEU A 264 -6.80 -1.06 25.23
CA LEU A 264 -7.46 -0.77 23.96
C LEU A 264 -8.95 -0.54 24.26
N ASN A 265 -9.52 0.58 23.81
CA ASN A 265 -10.91 0.96 24.08
C ASN A 265 -11.27 0.90 25.58
N GLN A 266 -10.38 1.46 26.41
CA GLN A 266 -10.41 1.48 27.88
C GLN A 266 -10.23 0.11 28.58
N GLN A 267 -10.45 -1.02 27.87
CA GLN A 267 -10.25 -2.37 28.40
C GLN A 267 -8.77 -2.76 28.43
N ALA A 268 -8.38 -3.64 29.37
CA ALA A 268 -7.04 -4.21 29.40
C ALA A 268 -6.82 -5.14 28.19
N TYR A 269 -5.68 -5.00 27.52
CA TYR A 269 -5.39 -5.61 26.23
C TYR A 269 -4.12 -6.46 26.28
N LYS A 270 -4.13 -7.57 25.55
CA LYS A 270 -2.97 -8.46 25.36
C LYS A 270 -2.94 -8.98 23.93
N TYR A 271 -1.88 -8.68 23.19
CA TYR A 271 -1.73 -9.14 21.81
C TYR A 271 -1.04 -10.49 21.72
N PHE A 272 -1.43 -11.30 20.74
CA PHE A 272 -0.70 -12.49 20.33
C PHE A 272 -0.40 -12.38 18.83
N ALA A 273 0.89 -12.32 18.49
CA ALA A 273 1.37 -11.99 17.15
C ALA A 273 2.17 -13.11 16.49
N LEU A 274 2.14 -13.18 15.16
CA LEU A 274 3.10 -13.97 14.37
C LEU A 274 4.13 -13.06 13.70
N SER A 275 5.39 -13.48 13.65
CA SER A 275 6.39 -12.87 12.76
C SER A 275 6.20 -13.40 11.35
N MET A 276 6.02 -12.53 10.34
CA MET A 276 5.86 -12.90 8.94
C MET A 276 6.89 -12.17 8.04
N PRO A 277 8.11 -12.73 7.86
CA PRO A 277 9.22 -12.02 7.21
C PRO A 277 9.14 -11.88 5.68
N ASP A 278 8.15 -12.51 5.04
CA ASP A 278 7.95 -12.50 3.59
C ASP A 278 6.53 -12.10 3.15
N ILE A 279 5.67 -11.59 4.03
CA ILE A 279 4.29 -11.21 3.66
C ILE A 279 4.23 -10.20 2.50
N LEU A 280 5.11 -9.18 2.49
CA LEU A 280 5.20 -8.23 1.37
C LEU A 280 5.66 -8.88 0.05
N LEU A 281 6.52 -9.90 0.13
CA LEU A 281 6.98 -10.67 -1.05
C LEU A 281 5.85 -11.56 -1.59
N TRP A 282 5.07 -12.14 -0.69
CA TRP A 282 3.90 -12.96 -1.01
C TRP A 282 2.80 -12.12 -1.67
N LEU A 283 2.52 -10.90 -1.18
CA LEU A 283 1.61 -9.95 -1.84
C LEU A 283 2.06 -9.57 -3.25
N GLN A 284 3.35 -9.35 -3.46
CA GLN A 284 3.91 -9.08 -4.78
C GLN A 284 3.83 -10.29 -5.73
N SER A 285 3.73 -11.51 -5.20
CA SER A 285 3.55 -12.72 -6.00
C SER A 285 2.09 -13.06 -6.36
N ILE A 286 1.12 -12.27 -5.87
CA ILE A 286 -0.31 -12.45 -6.12
C ILE A 286 -0.81 -11.41 -7.14
N ASP A 287 -1.66 -11.85 -8.07
CA ASP A 287 -2.30 -11.00 -9.07
C ASP A 287 -3.21 -9.96 -8.42
N GLU A 288 -3.21 -8.73 -8.95
CA GLU A 288 -3.76 -7.55 -8.28
C GLU A 288 -5.24 -7.67 -7.88
N SER A 289 -6.03 -8.33 -8.72
CA SER A 289 -7.45 -8.63 -8.49
C SER A 289 -7.72 -9.61 -7.35
N GLU A 290 -6.72 -10.36 -6.89
CA GLU A 290 -6.86 -11.42 -5.89
C GLU A 290 -6.24 -11.04 -4.53
N ARG A 291 -5.30 -10.08 -4.48
CA ARG A 291 -4.56 -9.69 -3.25
C ARG A 291 -5.44 -9.36 -2.05
N ALA A 292 -6.58 -8.69 -2.28
CA ALA A 292 -7.51 -8.32 -1.21
C ALA A 292 -8.21 -9.56 -0.60
N GLN A 293 -8.66 -10.48 -1.45
CA GLN A 293 -9.31 -11.72 -1.02
C GLN A 293 -8.32 -12.65 -0.31
N GLU A 294 -7.08 -12.73 -0.78
CA GLU A 294 -6.02 -13.52 -0.14
C GLU A 294 -5.65 -12.96 1.24
N LEU A 295 -5.50 -11.63 1.39
CA LEU A 295 -5.28 -11.00 2.70
C LEU A 295 -6.47 -11.20 3.64
N HIS A 296 -7.69 -10.94 3.18
CA HIS A 296 -8.91 -11.18 3.97
C HIS A 296 -8.95 -12.63 4.49
N SER A 297 -8.67 -13.61 3.62
CA SER A 297 -8.70 -15.04 3.97
C SER A 297 -7.61 -15.40 4.98
N LEU A 298 -6.38 -14.92 4.79
CA LEU A 298 -5.28 -15.07 5.75
C LEU A 298 -5.64 -14.44 7.11
N PHE A 299 -6.16 -13.22 7.12
CA PHE A 299 -6.53 -12.51 8.34
C PHE A 299 -7.73 -13.17 9.05
N ALA A 300 -8.69 -13.73 8.32
CA ALA A 300 -9.79 -14.50 8.88
C ALA A 300 -9.29 -15.79 9.59
N GLU A 301 -8.37 -16.54 8.96
CA GLU A 301 -7.72 -17.71 9.60
C GLU A 301 -6.95 -17.34 10.88
N LEU A 302 -6.23 -16.22 10.86
CA LEU A 302 -5.48 -15.74 12.03
C LEU A 302 -6.41 -15.28 13.16
N LYS A 303 -7.45 -14.49 12.86
CA LYS A 303 -8.45 -14.06 13.87
C LYS A 303 -9.20 -15.25 14.47
N ALA A 304 -9.60 -16.24 13.64
CA ALA A 304 -10.19 -17.49 14.11
C ALA A 304 -9.23 -18.29 15.02
N SER A 305 -7.92 -18.19 14.78
CA SER A 305 -6.86 -18.76 15.61
C SER A 305 -6.49 -17.88 16.83
N SER A 306 -7.29 -16.88 17.18
CA SER A 306 -7.02 -15.91 18.27
C SER A 306 -5.68 -15.16 18.14
N ILE A 307 -5.29 -14.81 16.91
CA ILE A 307 -4.14 -13.98 16.57
C ILE A 307 -4.68 -12.63 16.10
N ASP A 308 -4.23 -11.53 16.70
CA ASP A 308 -4.68 -10.16 16.41
C ASP A 308 -3.58 -9.25 15.85
N ALA A 309 -2.33 -9.71 15.83
CA ALA A 309 -1.21 -8.92 15.35
C ALA A 309 -0.26 -9.70 14.44
N ILE A 310 0.42 -9.00 13.54
CA ILE A 310 1.48 -9.55 12.67
C ILE A 310 2.70 -8.64 12.73
N ARG A 311 3.88 -9.23 12.94
CA ARG A 311 5.17 -8.54 12.93
C ARG A 311 5.81 -8.64 11.55
N VAL A 312 5.94 -7.49 10.90
CA VAL A 312 6.27 -7.31 9.47
C VAL A 312 7.60 -6.59 9.32
N PHE A 313 8.43 -7.03 8.37
CA PHE A 313 9.77 -6.50 8.16
C PHE A 313 9.74 -5.44 7.07
N ILE A 314 9.91 -4.16 7.43
CA ILE A 314 9.92 -3.04 6.49
C ILE A 314 11.32 -2.46 6.27
N GLY A 315 12.23 -2.66 7.22
CA GLY A 315 13.59 -2.10 7.22
C GLY A 315 14.59 -2.71 6.24
N ARG A 316 14.14 -3.33 5.12
CA ARG A 316 15.03 -3.90 4.11
C ARG A 316 15.62 -2.81 3.22
N THR A 317 16.94 -2.81 3.12
CA THR A 317 17.78 -1.87 2.36
C THR A 317 18.43 -2.51 1.12
N GLN A 318 18.43 -3.85 1.02
CA GLN A 318 19.05 -4.60 -0.07
C GLN A 318 18.12 -5.61 -0.75
N GLY A 319 18.42 -5.93 -2.01
CA GLY A 319 17.66 -6.85 -2.86
C GLY A 319 16.55 -6.17 -3.67
N ALA A 320 15.83 -6.97 -4.47
CA ALA A 320 14.73 -6.49 -5.32
C ALA A 320 13.50 -5.95 -4.55
N TYR A 321 13.53 -6.06 -3.22
CA TYR A 321 12.41 -5.84 -2.31
C TYR A 321 12.76 -4.88 -1.16
N ALA A 322 13.77 -4.04 -1.39
CA ALA A 322 14.17 -3.01 -0.45
C ALA A 322 13.14 -1.87 -0.46
N LEU A 323 12.45 -1.64 0.66
CA LEU A 323 11.57 -0.48 0.84
C LEU A 323 12.38 0.82 1.03
N ARG A 324 13.60 0.71 1.58
CA ARG A 324 14.56 1.80 1.74
C ARG A 324 15.55 1.83 0.57
N MET A 325 15.68 2.98 -0.06
CA MET A 325 16.84 3.36 -0.88
C MET A 325 17.81 4.23 -0.07
N ALA A 326 18.98 4.54 -0.66
CA ALA A 326 20.01 5.34 0.00
C ALA A 326 19.50 6.72 0.45
N ASN A 327 20.11 7.26 1.51
CA ASN A 327 19.74 8.49 2.21
C ASN A 327 18.33 8.47 2.84
N GLY A 328 17.71 7.29 3.00
CA GLY A 328 16.39 7.14 3.60
C GLY A 328 15.21 7.42 2.66
N ILE A 329 15.47 7.51 1.34
CA ILE A 329 14.43 7.68 0.32
C ILE A 329 13.58 6.39 0.23
N ILE A 330 12.26 6.52 0.14
CA ILE A 330 11.34 5.39 -0.01
C ILE A 330 11.35 4.87 -1.46
N ASN A 331 11.29 3.55 -1.63
CA ASN A 331 11.14 2.90 -2.93
C ASN A 331 9.65 2.87 -3.33
N GLU A 332 9.21 3.87 -4.09
CA GLU A 332 7.79 4.03 -4.50
C GLU A 332 7.18 2.76 -5.15
N PRO A 333 7.85 2.06 -6.10
CA PRO A 333 7.40 0.74 -6.58
C PRO A 333 7.25 -0.37 -5.54
N GLN A 334 7.62 -0.17 -4.29
CA GLN A 334 7.52 -1.17 -3.21
C GLN A 334 6.64 -0.70 -2.03
N ILE A 335 6.56 0.61 -1.76
CA ILE A 335 5.78 1.13 -0.62
C ILE A 335 4.28 0.80 -0.73
N HIS A 336 3.74 0.74 -1.97
CA HIS A 336 2.34 0.39 -2.20
C HIS A 336 1.93 -0.98 -1.63
N PHE A 337 2.86 -1.95 -1.49
CA PHE A 337 2.57 -3.22 -0.82
C PHE A 337 2.43 -3.07 0.70
N LEU A 338 3.16 -2.13 1.31
CA LEU A 338 3.00 -1.79 2.73
C LEU A 338 1.73 -0.97 2.94
N ASP A 339 1.45 0.00 2.08
CA ASP A 339 0.23 0.82 2.12
C ASP A 339 -1.03 -0.04 2.03
N PHE A 340 -1.05 -0.96 1.05
CA PHE A 340 -2.11 -1.96 0.92
C PHE A 340 -2.19 -2.89 2.13
N LEU A 341 -1.06 -3.35 2.68
CA LEU A 341 -1.07 -4.19 3.88
C LEU A 341 -1.61 -3.44 5.12
N VAL A 342 -1.31 -2.14 5.27
CA VAL A 342 -1.78 -1.30 6.38
C VAL A 342 -3.27 -1.01 6.28
N GLU A 343 -3.76 -0.71 5.07
CA GLU A 343 -5.17 -0.54 4.75
C GLU A 343 -5.95 -1.83 5.03
N GLN A 344 -5.55 -2.94 4.40
CA GLN A 344 -6.24 -4.22 4.51
C GLN A 344 -6.17 -4.79 5.94
N ALA A 345 -5.09 -4.57 6.68
CA ALA A 345 -5.05 -4.90 8.11
C ALA A 345 -6.10 -4.12 8.89
N GLY A 346 -6.23 -2.81 8.62
CA GLY A 346 -7.24 -1.94 9.23
C GLY A 346 -8.67 -2.37 8.90
N LEU A 347 -8.95 -2.70 7.63
CA LEU A 347 -10.23 -3.25 7.18
C LEU A 347 -10.58 -4.60 7.83
N ASN A 348 -9.57 -5.37 8.25
CA ASN A 348 -9.73 -6.68 8.85
C ASN A 348 -9.57 -6.69 10.38
N GLU A 349 -9.54 -5.54 11.06
CA GLU A 349 -9.28 -5.42 12.51
C GLU A 349 -7.93 -6.06 12.97
N MET A 350 -6.99 -6.25 12.05
CA MET A 350 -5.66 -6.79 12.33
C MET A 350 -4.68 -5.66 12.66
N LYS A 351 -3.79 -5.91 13.60
CA LYS A 351 -2.73 -4.98 13.98
C LYS A 351 -1.36 -5.37 13.40
N LEU A 352 -0.49 -4.39 13.18
CA LEU A 352 0.84 -4.57 12.61
C LEU A 352 1.93 -4.09 13.57
N ILE A 353 3.01 -4.87 13.68
CA ILE A 353 4.26 -4.48 14.35
C ILE A 353 5.31 -4.30 13.24
N LEU A 354 5.65 -3.05 12.92
CA LEU A 354 6.52 -2.72 11.79
C LEU A 354 7.98 -2.63 12.23
N VAL A 355 8.84 -3.46 11.64
CA VAL A 355 10.25 -3.58 12.03
C VAL A 355 11.16 -2.78 11.10
N LEU A 356 11.81 -1.76 11.66
CA LEU A 356 12.43 -0.62 10.96
C LEU A 356 13.84 -0.86 10.43
N ALA A 357 14.55 -1.85 10.98
CA ALA A 357 15.79 -2.39 10.45
C ALA A 357 15.88 -3.89 10.71
N ASP A 358 16.37 -4.66 9.74
CA ASP A 358 16.91 -6.00 9.99
C ASP A 358 18.40 -5.83 10.29
N ALA A 359 18.89 -6.49 11.34
CA ALA A 359 20.28 -6.36 11.79
C ALA A 359 21.05 -7.68 11.69
N ARG A 360 20.50 -8.65 10.93
CA ARG A 360 21.12 -9.94 10.61
C ARG A 360 22.02 -9.82 9.39
N ARG A 361 23.34 -9.88 9.60
CA ARG A 361 24.41 -9.78 8.58
C ARG A 361 24.19 -10.63 7.31
N GLU A 362 23.40 -11.70 7.37
CA GLU A 362 23.09 -12.58 6.24
C GLU A 362 22.00 -12.06 5.29
N ILE A 363 21.23 -11.04 5.70
CA ILE A 363 20.06 -10.50 4.97
C ILE A 363 20.16 -8.97 4.82
N ASP A 364 20.47 -8.28 5.92
CA ASP A 364 20.67 -6.84 5.95
C ASP A 364 21.61 -6.48 7.09
N SER A 365 22.58 -5.62 6.81
CA SER A 365 23.58 -5.25 7.81
C SER A 365 23.60 -3.75 8.04
N LEU A 366 23.84 -3.37 9.30
CA LEU A 366 24.00 -1.97 9.68
C LEU A 366 25.20 -1.30 8.97
N ASP A 367 26.04 -2.10 8.28
CA ASP A 367 27.09 -1.62 7.37
C ASP A 367 26.55 -0.79 6.19
N VAL A 368 25.26 -0.89 5.82
CA VAL A 368 24.64 -0.02 4.81
C VAL A 368 24.55 1.43 5.30
N PHE A 369 24.08 1.63 6.54
CA PHE A 369 24.06 2.95 7.17
C PHE A 369 25.48 3.49 7.39
N LEU A 370 26.45 2.62 7.71
CA LEU A 370 27.87 2.99 7.79
C LEU A 370 28.44 3.43 6.43
N ALA A 371 28.15 2.70 5.35
CA ALA A 371 28.64 3.02 4.01
C ALA A 371 28.06 4.34 3.47
N GLU A 372 26.79 4.63 3.74
CA GLU A 372 26.16 5.93 3.46
C GLU A 372 26.71 7.04 4.38
N GLY A 373 27.00 6.72 5.64
CA GLY A 373 27.78 7.54 6.58
C GLY A 373 29.27 7.68 6.23
N SER A 374 29.65 7.46 4.97
CA SER A 374 31.02 7.56 4.42
C SER A 374 32.05 6.52 4.90
N LEU A 375 31.62 5.45 5.58
CA LEU A 375 32.48 4.35 6.07
C LEU A 375 32.31 3.09 5.22
N GLN A 376 32.90 3.05 4.03
CA GLN A 376 32.84 1.88 3.15
C GLN A 376 33.76 0.74 3.62
N ASN A 377 33.22 -0.48 3.69
CA ASN A 377 33.89 -1.68 4.22
C ASN A 377 34.43 -1.47 5.66
N PRO A 378 33.55 -1.11 6.62
CA PRO A 378 33.95 -0.72 7.96
C PRO A 378 34.70 -1.86 8.66
N SER A 379 35.80 -1.52 9.32
CA SER A 379 36.54 -2.48 10.14
C SER A 379 35.74 -2.92 11.37
N PRO A 380 36.13 -4.05 11.99
CA PRO A 380 35.71 -4.47 13.32
C PRO A 380 35.37 -3.38 14.36
N GLU A 381 36.18 -2.33 14.46
CA GLU A 381 36.00 -1.27 15.46
C GLU A 381 35.10 -0.13 14.94
N GLU A 382 35.08 0.09 13.62
CA GLU A 382 34.23 1.09 12.96
C GLU A 382 32.76 0.64 12.87
N GLN A 383 32.47 -0.66 12.94
CA GLN A 383 31.10 -1.17 13.03
C GLN A 383 30.34 -0.68 14.27
N ASN A 384 31.06 -0.28 15.33
CA ASN A 384 30.47 0.36 16.50
C ASN A 384 29.95 1.79 16.22
N GLN A 385 30.37 2.44 15.12
CA GLN A 385 30.01 3.82 14.83
C GLN A 385 28.52 4.03 14.51
N PHE A 386 27.76 2.98 14.16
CA PHE A 386 26.30 3.08 14.07
C PHE A 386 25.67 3.54 15.41
N PHE A 387 26.29 3.16 16.53
CA PHE A 387 25.85 3.51 17.88
C PHE A 387 26.56 4.76 18.46
N THR A 388 27.49 5.41 17.72
CA THR A 388 28.31 6.52 18.26
C THR A 388 28.64 7.68 17.32
N SER A 389 28.45 7.57 16.00
CA SER A 389 28.64 8.66 15.03
C SER A 389 27.31 9.35 14.76
N VAL A 390 27.27 10.66 14.96
CA VAL A 390 26.09 11.50 14.69
C VAL A 390 25.75 11.46 13.19
N GLU A 391 26.76 11.37 12.34
CA GLU A 391 26.64 11.26 10.89
C GLU A 391 25.92 9.97 10.50
N VAL A 392 26.39 8.80 10.97
CA VAL A 392 25.75 7.50 10.69
C VAL A 392 24.35 7.42 11.30
N GLN A 393 24.17 7.92 12.52
CA GLN A 393 22.86 7.98 13.18
C GLN A 393 21.87 8.84 12.40
N SER A 394 22.30 9.96 11.81
CA SER A 394 21.43 10.79 10.97
C SER A 394 20.89 10.04 9.74
N VAL A 395 21.67 9.14 9.13
CA VAL A 395 21.22 8.31 8.00
C VAL A 395 20.13 7.32 8.41
N PHE A 396 20.14 6.84 9.66
CA PHE A 396 19.05 6.02 10.22
C PHE A 396 17.84 6.87 10.59
N LEU A 397 18.03 7.99 11.30
CA LEU A 397 16.96 8.91 11.70
C LEU A 397 16.21 9.51 10.49
N ASN A 398 16.89 9.83 9.39
CA ASN A 398 16.25 10.28 8.15
C ASN A 398 15.33 9.20 7.54
N TRP A 399 15.68 7.92 7.67
CA TRP A 399 14.80 6.82 7.25
C TRP A 399 13.59 6.67 8.16
N LEU A 400 13.78 6.80 9.50
CA LEU A 400 12.67 6.81 10.45
C LEU A 400 11.71 7.98 10.16
N ASP A 401 12.23 9.17 9.87
CA ASP A 401 11.45 10.34 9.45
C ASP A 401 10.60 10.02 8.22
N SER A 402 11.25 9.61 7.12
CA SER A 402 10.58 9.29 5.85
C SER A 402 9.48 8.24 6.02
N ILE A 403 9.78 7.08 6.63
CA ILE A 403 8.83 5.97 6.68
C ILE A 403 7.70 6.17 7.70
N MET A 404 7.93 6.93 8.77
CA MET A 404 6.87 7.25 9.74
C MET A 404 5.97 8.38 9.23
N SER A 405 6.50 9.35 8.47
CA SER A 405 5.73 10.46 7.88
C SER A 405 5.10 10.15 6.52
N HIS A 406 5.42 9.01 5.89
CA HIS A 406 4.79 8.53 4.66
C HIS A 406 3.26 8.52 4.79
N ILE A 407 2.58 9.17 3.84
CA ILE A 407 1.12 9.21 3.78
C ILE A 407 0.65 8.06 2.89
N ASN A 408 -0.02 7.08 3.50
CA ASN A 408 -0.65 5.98 2.79
C ASN A 408 -1.79 6.55 1.90
N PRO A 409 -1.74 6.40 0.56
CA PRO A 409 -2.73 7.00 -0.34
C PRO A 409 -4.11 6.33 -0.27
N LEU A 410 -4.22 5.13 0.32
CA LEU A 410 -5.46 4.38 0.46
C LEU A 410 -6.23 4.81 1.73
N THR A 411 -5.54 4.99 2.85
CA THR A 411 -6.15 5.43 4.12
C THR A 411 -6.12 6.95 4.31
N ASN A 412 -5.30 7.68 3.53
CA ASN A 412 -5.02 9.11 3.67
C ASN A 412 -4.57 9.50 5.09
N LEU A 413 -3.73 8.65 5.69
CA LEU A 413 -3.08 8.86 7.00
C LEU A 413 -1.57 8.73 6.85
N ALA A 414 -0.81 9.48 7.66
CA ALA A 414 0.60 9.16 7.87
C ALA A 414 0.72 7.79 8.55
N LEU A 415 1.75 6.99 8.26
CA LEU A 415 1.95 5.71 8.94
C LEU A 415 2.13 5.88 10.47
N SER A 416 2.61 7.03 10.95
CA SER A 416 2.64 7.40 12.37
C SER A 416 1.27 7.70 13.01
N GLU A 417 0.22 7.82 12.19
CA GLU A 417 -1.15 8.19 12.57
C GLU A 417 -2.19 7.10 12.26
N ASP A 418 -1.79 5.96 11.68
CA ASP A 418 -2.70 4.84 11.43
C ASP A 418 -2.76 3.86 12.63
N PRO A 419 -3.94 3.64 13.26
CA PRO A 419 -4.08 2.72 14.39
C PRO A 419 -3.97 1.23 14.00
N SER A 420 -3.77 0.88 12.73
CA SER A 420 -3.37 -0.48 12.30
C SER A 420 -2.01 -0.82 12.86
N ILE A 421 -1.11 0.17 12.92
CA ILE A 421 0.26 -0.03 13.40
C ILE A 421 0.23 0.03 14.93
N LEU A 422 0.21 -1.16 15.55
CA LEU A 422 0.27 -1.35 16.99
C LEU A 422 1.61 -0.87 17.55
N ALA A 423 2.70 -1.19 16.85
CA ALA A 423 4.04 -0.85 17.30
C ALA A 423 5.03 -0.63 16.16
N TRP A 424 6.02 0.21 16.42
CA TRP A 424 7.28 0.22 15.69
C TRP A 424 8.34 -0.55 16.49
N GLU A 425 9.07 -1.43 15.83
CA GLU A 425 10.18 -2.17 16.42
C GLU A 425 11.49 -1.76 15.73
N LEU A 426 12.48 -1.31 16.49
CA LEU A 426 13.72 -0.78 15.92
C LEU A 426 14.53 -1.83 15.13
N PHE A 427 14.81 -2.99 15.73
CA PHE A 427 15.75 -3.96 15.17
C PHE A 427 15.22 -5.39 15.24
N HIS A 428 15.15 -6.10 14.11
CA HIS A 428 15.01 -7.56 14.16
C HIS A 428 16.34 -8.22 14.52
N LEU A 429 16.33 -9.04 15.58
CA LEU A 429 17.44 -9.89 16.04
C LEU A 429 18.83 -9.28 15.82
N PRO A 430 19.11 -8.08 16.35
CA PRO A 430 20.43 -7.48 16.28
C PRO A 430 21.43 -8.35 17.02
N LYS A 431 22.15 -9.19 16.28
CA LYS A 431 23.22 -10.01 16.83
C LYS A 431 24.49 -9.19 16.85
N TRP A 432 24.72 -8.51 17.96
CA TRP A 432 25.96 -7.78 18.25
C TRP A 432 27.16 -8.73 18.48
N ASP A 433 27.49 -9.57 17.48
CA ASP A 433 28.86 -10.06 17.28
C ASP A 433 29.73 -8.86 16.82
N LEU A 434 29.78 -7.82 17.67
CA LEU A 434 30.64 -6.64 17.55
C LEU A 434 32.03 -7.08 18.00
N PRO A 435 33.01 -7.15 17.09
CA PRO A 435 34.30 -7.79 17.38
C PRO A 435 35.20 -6.99 18.34
N SER A 436 34.79 -5.79 18.74
CA SER A 436 35.22 -5.14 19.97
C SER A 436 33.98 -4.81 20.82
N PRO A 437 33.87 -5.33 22.06
CA PRO A 437 32.66 -5.17 22.86
C PRO A 437 32.45 -3.69 23.24
N LEU A 438 31.31 -3.14 22.83
CA LEU A 438 30.83 -1.86 23.35
C LEU A 438 30.75 -1.90 24.89
N SER A 439 30.93 -0.74 25.53
CA SER A 439 30.40 -0.56 26.89
C SER A 439 28.92 -0.96 26.87
N PRO A 440 28.44 -1.79 27.83
CA PRO A 440 27.04 -2.26 27.85
C PRO A 440 26.02 -1.13 27.65
N THR A 441 26.34 0.06 28.15
CA THR A 441 25.53 1.27 28.09
C THR A 441 25.32 1.87 26.69
N VAL A 442 26.25 1.71 25.74
CA VAL A 442 26.24 2.50 24.48
C VAL A 442 25.04 2.14 23.61
N LEU A 443 24.78 0.85 23.44
CA LEU A 443 23.61 0.34 22.72
C LEU A 443 22.31 0.88 23.32
N SER A 444 22.17 0.76 24.64
CA SER A 444 20.96 1.21 25.32
C SER A 444 20.75 2.71 25.18
N ASP A 445 21.80 3.51 25.32
CA ASP A 445 21.67 4.97 25.34
C ASP A 445 21.22 5.47 23.97
N PHE A 446 21.80 4.94 22.89
CA PHE A 446 21.31 5.15 21.52
C PHE A 446 19.83 4.71 21.33
N ILE A 447 19.41 3.57 21.88
CA ILE A 447 18.00 3.13 21.82
C ILE A 447 17.08 4.11 22.56
N LEU A 448 17.50 4.64 23.73
CA LEU A 448 16.73 5.64 24.48
C LEU A 448 16.59 6.96 23.69
N ASP A 449 17.68 7.42 23.07
CA ASP A 449 17.70 8.65 22.26
C ASP A 449 16.82 8.51 21.01
N VAL A 450 16.95 7.41 20.26
CA VAL A 450 16.10 7.14 19.09
C VAL A 450 14.62 6.98 19.49
N PHE A 451 14.32 6.30 20.60
CA PHE A 451 12.95 6.24 21.11
C PHE A 451 12.42 7.63 21.47
N GLN A 452 13.24 8.54 21.99
CA GLN A 452 12.81 9.90 22.31
C GLN A 452 12.42 10.67 21.04
N GLU A 453 13.18 10.54 19.95
CA GLU A 453 12.83 11.07 18.63
C GLU A 453 11.53 10.46 18.10
N MET A 454 11.44 9.12 18.03
CA MET A 454 10.25 8.40 17.55
C MET A 454 8.99 8.74 18.35
N SER A 455 9.11 8.98 19.66
CA SER A 455 8.00 9.35 20.54
C SER A 455 7.36 10.70 20.17
N THR A 456 8.11 11.60 19.54
CA THR A 456 7.55 12.88 19.04
C THR A 456 6.77 12.71 17.74
N ARG A 457 7.08 11.66 16.97
CA ARG A 457 6.55 11.41 15.61
C ARG A 457 5.34 10.47 15.65
N ALA A 458 5.43 9.39 16.41
CA ALA A 458 4.34 8.44 16.65
C ALA A 458 3.96 8.40 18.14
N PRO A 459 3.39 9.48 18.72
CA PRO A 459 3.09 9.58 20.15
C PRO A 459 1.98 8.64 20.64
N HIS A 460 1.30 7.93 19.74
CA HIS A 460 0.16 7.07 20.04
C HIS A 460 0.42 5.58 19.80
N GLN A 461 1.40 5.23 18.97
CA GLN A 461 1.76 3.85 18.65
C GLN A 461 2.89 3.38 19.59
N LEU A 462 2.95 2.08 19.87
CA LEU A 462 3.94 1.54 20.82
C LEU A 462 5.35 1.54 20.22
N LEU A 463 6.37 1.67 21.08
CA LEU A 463 7.78 1.62 20.66
C LEU A 463 8.49 0.44 21.32
N LEU A 464 9.12 -0.39 20.50
CA LEU A 464 9.80 -1.64 20.85
C LEU A 464 11.25 -1.62 20.31
N SER A 465 12.17 -2.26 21.02
CA SER A 465 13.59 -2.26 20.63
C SER A 465 14.00 -3.49 19.80
N GLY A 466 13.33 -4.63 20.03
CA GLY A 466 13.67 -5.92 19.44
C GLY A 466 14.97 -6.56 19.99
N GLU A 467 15.57 -5.97 21.03
CA GLU A 467 16.82 -6.42 21.66
C GLU A 467 16.78 -7.88 22.14
N LEU A 468 17.93 -8.58 22.13
CA LEU A 468 18.03 -9.97 22.59
C LEU A 468 17.91 -10.18 24.11
N GLY A 469 17.70 -9.14 24.92
CA GLY A 469 17.64 -9.24 26.39
C GLY A 469 18.98 -9.53 27.06
N LEU A 470 20.10 -9.09 26.48
CA LEU A 470 21.42 -9.20 27.12
C LEU A 470 21.52 -8.25 28.31
N ASP A 471 22.01 -8.74 29.45
CA ASP A 471 22.08 -7.99 30.71
C ASP A 471 23.51 -8.01 31.29
N TYR A 472 23.76 -7.15 32.26
CA TYR A 472 24.99 -7.09 33.07
C TYR A 472 24.72 -7.18 34.58
N ASN A 473 23.46 -7.31 35.01
CA ASN A 473 23.06 -7.42 36.40
C ASN A 473 22.33 -8.75 36.70
N PRO A 474 23.06 -9.86 36.91
CA PRO A 474 22.44 -11.15 37.19
C PRO A 474 21.69 -11.15 38.54
N THR A 475 21.97 -10.18 39.42
CA THR A 475 21.27 -10.02 40.71
C THR A 475 19.78 -9.75 40.55
N ALA A 476 19.36 -9.04 39.48
CA ALA A 476 17.95 -8.73 39.22
C ALA A 476 17.11 -10.01 38.97
N TYR A 477 17.77 -11.05 38.44
CA TYR A 477 17.19 -12.35 38.10
C TYR A 477 17.10 -13.28 39.32
N GLN A 478 17.62 -12.85 40.48
CA GLN A 478 17.63 -13.61 41.73
C GLN A 478 18.15 -15.05 41.52
N ASN A 479 17.42 -16.07 41.98
CA ASN A 479 17.81 -17.47 41.83
C ASN A 479 17.72 -17.96 40.36
N HIS A 480 17.08 -17.23 39.45
CA HIS A 480 16.98 -17.64 38.04
C HIS A 480 18.32 -17.47 37.30
N ALA A 481 19.17 -16.52 37.71
CA ALA A 481 20.55 -16.45 37.22
C ALA A 481 21.35 -17.73 37.48
N GLN A 482 21.11 -18.40 38.62
CA GLN A 482 21.79 -19.67 38.96
C GLN A 482 21.36 -20.82 38.03
N VAL A 483 20.11 -20.82 37.56
CA VAL A 483 19.63 -21.79 36.55
C VAL A 483 20.31 -21.54 35.21
N ILE A 484 20.38 -20.28 34.77
CA ILE A 484 21.03 -19.86 33.53
C ILE A 484 22.54 -20.16 33.55
N ASP A 485 23.21 -19.90 34.68
CA ASP A 485 24.62 -20.26 34.90
C ASP A 485 24.85 -21.79 34.88
N SER A 486 23.96 -22.57 35.50
CA SER A 486 24.04 -24.04 35.50
C SER A 486 23.92 -24.68 34.10
N LEU A 487 23.33 -23.94 33.14
CA LEU A 487 23.24 -24.32 31.73
C LEU A 487 24.41 -23.77 30.88
N MET A 488 25.46 -23.22 31.51
CA MET A 488 26.62 -22.59 30.88
C MET A 488 26.26 -21.37 30.01
N LEU A 489 25.23 -20.60 30.42
CA LEU A 489 24.70 -19.43 29.72
C LEU A 489 24.81 -18.12 30.52
N SER A 490 25.59 -18.10 31.61
CA SER A 490 25.85 -16.88 32.41
C SER A 490 26.38 -15.69 31.62
N SER A 491 27.01 -15.94 30.46
CA SER A 491 27.44 -14.90 29.50
C SER A 491 26.31 -14.07 28.87
N LEU A 492 25.05 -14.39 29.17
CA LEU A 492 23.87 -13.61 28.80
C LEU A 492 23.53 -12.51 29.82
N LEU A 493 24.07 -12.59 31.05
CA LEU A 493 23.72 -11.74 32.19
C LEU A 493 24.92 -11.02 32.83
N ASP A 494 26.14 -11.25 32.36
CA ASP A 494 27.39 -10.69 32.90
C ASP A 494 27.97 -9.54 32.05
N GLY A 495 27.27 -9.10 31.00
CA GLY A 495 27.72 -8.10 30.04
C GLY A 495 28.84 -8.56 29.08
N SER A 496 29.32 -9.80 29.15
CA SER A 496 30.46 -10.28 28.34
C SER A 496 30.18 -10.39 26.84
N GLN A 497 28.90 -10.47 26.44
CA GLN A 497 28.47 -10.42 25.04
C GLN A 497 28.17 -9.00 24.54
N GLY A 498 28.39 -7.98 25.37
CA GLY A 498 28.17 -6.57 25.02
C GLY A 498 26.69 -6.16 25.01
N GLY A 499 26.47 -4.85 25.01
CA GLY A 499 25.13 -4.28 25.14
C GLY A 499 24.53 -4.45 26.55
N ALA A 500 23.40 -3.78 26.77
CA ALA A 500 22.59 -3.87 27.97
C ALA A 500 21.15 -3.60 27.57
N TRP A 501 20.23 -4.43 28.05
CA TRP A 501 18.80 -4.28 27.75
C TRP A 501 18.28 -2.90 28.15
N SER A 502 17.77 -2.15 27.17
CA SER A 502 17.38 -0.76 27.32
C SER A 502 16.43 -0.50 28.50
N SER A 503 15.53 -1.42 28.84
CA SER A 503 14.61 -1.29 29.98
C SER A 503 15.31 -1.15 31.33
N VAL A 504 16.44 -1.84 31.56
CA VAL A 504 17.26 -1.67 32.78
C VAL A 504 17.84 -0.25 32.83
N ARG A 505 18.17 0.32 31.67
CA ARG A 505 18.78 1.65 31.55
C ARG A 505 17.76 2.78 31.68
N MET A 506 16.52 2.58 31.18
CA MET A 506 15.36 3.48 31.43
C MET A 506 15.17 3.78 32.91
N GLN A 507 15.35 2.78 33.78
CA GLN A 507 15.25 2.93 35.25
C GLN A 507 16.33 3.86 35.83
N THR A 508 17.52 3.90 35.20
CA THR A 508 18.69 4.60 35.73
C THR A 508 18.90 6.02 35.18
N THR A 509 18.44 6.30 33.97
CA THR A 509 18.66 7.60 33.31
C THR A 509 17.56 8.63 33.62
N GLY A 510 16.36 8.20 34.03
CA GLY A 510 15.27 9.06 34.49
C GLY A 510 14.61 9.98 33.45
N ASN A 511 15.19 10.09 32.25
CA ASN A 511 14.79 11.08 31.24
C ASN A 511 13.64 10.64 30.31
N MET A 512 13.29 9.34 30.25
CA MET A 512 12.22 8.86 29.37
C MET A 512 10.83 9.24 29.87
N THR A 513 10.33 10.39 29.43
CA THR A 513 8.95 10.85 29.71
C THR A 513 7.89 10.16 28.85
N SER A 514 8.29 9.59 27.70
CA SER A 514 7.41 8.87 26.76
C SER A 514 6.69 7.70 27.41
N ARG A 515 5.36 7.65 27.27
CA ARG A 515 4.52 6.58 27.84
C ARG A 515 4.34 5.38 26.92
N ASN A 516 4.39 5.57 25.61
CA ASN A 516 4.19 4.55 24.58
C ASN A 516 5.38 3.57 24.39
N VAL A 517 6.54 3.86 25.00
CA VAL A 517 7.69 2.94 25.02
C VAL A 517 7.42 1.77 25.97
N VAL A 518 7.56 0.54 25.47
CA VAL A 518 7.30 -0.71 26.21
C VAL A 518 8.56 -1.59 26.21
N SER A 519 8.80 -2.28 27.32
CA SER A 519 9.94 -3.18 27.48
C SER A 519 9.76 -4.40 26.58
N GLY A 520 10.68 -4.63 25.63
CA GLY A 520 10.64 -5.79 24.73
C GLY A 520 11.93 -6.61 24.78
N VAL A 521 11.83 -7.93 24.61
CA VAL A 521 12.99 -8.82 24.41
C VAL A 521 12.73 -9.90 23.36
N SER A 522 13.79 -10.29 22.64
CA SER A 522 13.75 -11.27 21.55
C SER A 522 14.57 -12.51 21.89
N LEU A 523 13.96 -13.69 21.83
CA LEU A 523 14.62 -14.98 22.02
C LEU A 523 14.87 -15.64 20.67
N ASP A 524 16.13 -15.71 20.27
CA ASP A 524 16.61 -16.47 19.10
C ASP A 524 17.71 -17.47 19.50
N SER A 525 17.52 -18.73 19.14
CA SER A 525 18.39 -19.85 19.53
C SER A 525 19.82 -19.74 19.00
N ASN A 526 20.01 -19.10 17.84
CA ASN A 526 21.31 -19.02 17.18
C ASN A 526 22.15 -17.87 17.74
N SER A 527 21.50 -16.72 17.96
CA SER A 527 22.08 -15.49 18.47
C SER A 527 22.46 -15.63 19.94
N LEU A 528 21.54 -16.14 20.77
CA LEU A 528 21.76 -16.46 22.19
C LEU A 528 22.59 -17.75 22.41
N ARG A 529 23.05 -18.40 21.34
CA ARG A 529 23.91 -19.60 21.35
C ARG A 529 23.30 -20.81 22.09
N LEU A 530 21.97 -20.86 22.17
CA LEU A 530 21.17 -21.90 22.84
C LEU A 530 21.24 -23.27 22.16
N ASN A 531 21.82 -23.37 20.96
CA ASN A 531 22.15 -24.64 20.30
C ASN A 531 23.11 -25.55 21.10
N ARG A 532 23.59 -25.11 22.28
CA ARG A 532 24.31 -25.92 23.28
C ARG A 532 23.38 -26.71 24.22
N LEU A 533 22.09 -26.39 24.27
CA LEU A 533 21.08 -27.05 25.08
C LEU A 533 20.60 -28.30 24.36
N ASN A 534 20.93 -29.48 24.89
CA ASN A 534 20.87 -30.75 24.15
C ASN A 534 19.63 -31.59 24.48
N GLN A 535 18.86 -31.21 25.50
CA GLN A 535 17.65 -31.91 25.94
C GLN A 535 16.49 -30.93 26.09
N SER A 536 15.26 -31.35 25.79
CA SER A 536 14.06 -30.50 25.95
C SER A 536 13.90 -29.94 27.37
N LEU A 537 14.35 -30.67 28.40
CA LEU A 537 14.37 -30.21 29.79
C LEU A 537 15.31 -29.00 30.00
N ASP A 538 16.43 -28.92 29.28
CA ASP A 538 17.36 -27.80 29.33
C ASP A 538 16.68 -26.53 28.78
N TRP A 539 15.97 -26.67 27.64
CA TRP A 539 15.21 -25.58 27.01
C TRP A 539 14.04 -25.10 27.88
N LEU A 540 13.30 -26.03 28.50
CA LEU A 540 12.25 -25.69 29.46
C LEU A 540 12.81 -24.90 30.65
N SER A 541 13.90 -25.40 31.23
CA SER A 541 14.56 -24.80 32.40
C SER A 541 15.15 -23.41 32.08
N PHE A 542 15.79 -23.27 30.91
CA PHE A 542 16.30 -21.99 30.41
C PHE A 542 15.18 -20.96 30.24
N GLY A 543 14.16 -21.26 29.43
CA GLY A 543 13.12 -20.27 29.11
C GLY A 543 12.30 -19.86 30.33
N GLN A 544 12.02 -20.78 31.25
CA GLN A 544 11.36 -20.45 32.52
C GLN A 544 12.21 -19.51 33.39
N ALA A 545 13.52 -19.75 33.48
CA ALA A 545 14.43 -18.86 34.21
C ALA A 545 14.59 -17.50 33.51
N TRP A 546 14.69 -17.49 32.19
CA TRP A 546 14.87 -16.30 31.35
C TRP A 546 13.67 -15.34 31.44
N LEU A 547 12.45 -15.86 31.29
CA LEU A 547 11.21 -15.08 31.35
C LEU A 547 10.92 -14.55 32.76
N ARG A 548 11.09 -15.38 33.80
CA ARG A 548 10.96 -14.93 35.20
C ARG A 548 11.99 -13.86 35.55
N GLY A 549 13.23 -14.04 35.10
CA GLY A 549 14.30 -13.08 35.32
C GLY A 549 14.04 -11.73 34.68
N HIS A 550 13.60 -11.71 33.41
CA HIS A 550 13.20 -10.48 32.71
C HIS A 550 11.99 -9.80 33.34
N ALA A 551 10.99 -10.57 33.78
CA ALA A 551 9.84 -10.02 34.50
C ALA A 551 10.28 -9.32 35.81
N LEU A 552 11.12 -9.98 36.62
CA LEU A 552 11.67 -9.39 37.84
C LEU A 552 12.52 -8.14 37.58
N ALA A 553 13.37 -8.17 36.54
CA ALA A 553 14.19 -7.04 36.12
C ALA A 553 13.35 -5.87 35.56
N ASN A 554 12.17 -6.14 34.99
CA ASN A 554 11.25 -5.12 34.49
C ASN A 554 10.43 -4.41 35.59
N ILE A 555 10.17 -5.03 36.74
CA ILE A 555 9.29 -4.46 37.80
C ILE A 555 9.57 -2.96 38.09
N PRO A 556 10.83 -2.48 38.21
CA PRO A 556 11.09 -1.08 38.52
C PRO A 556 10.89 -0.10 37.35
N SER A 557 10.66 -0.58 36.12
CA SER A 557 10.44 0.27 34.94
C SER A 557 9.04 0.89 34.90
N TYR A 558 8.06 0.25 35.55
CA TYR A 558 6.62 0.54 35.44
C TYR A 558 6.09 0.56 33.99
N ARG A 559 6.74 -0.18 33.08
CA ARG A 559 6.33 -0.36 31.68
C ARG A 559 5.80 -1.77 31.42
N PRO A 560 4.89 -1.96 30.44
CA PRO A 560 4.52 -3.28 29.95
C PRO A 560 5.75 -4.06 29.48
N LEU A 561 5.65 -5.38 29.52
CA LEU A 561 6.70 -6.30 29.06
C LEU A 561 6.18 -7.21 27.96
N VAL A 562 6.93 -7.32 26.86
CA VAL A 562 6.60 -8.17 25.70
C VAL A 562 7.79 -9.06 25.30
N VAL A 563 7.52 -10.17 24.61
CA VAL A 563 8.57 -11.08 24.12
C VAL A 563 8.34 -11.55 22.69
N HIS A 564 9.38 -11.51 21.85
CA HIS A 564 9.42 -12.18 20.55
C HIS A 564 10.17 -13.53 20.66
N LEU A 565 9.42 -14.63 20.62
CA LEU A 565 9.96 -15.99 20.59
C LEU A 565 10.26 -16.39 19.14
N SER A 566 11.32 -15.83 18.54
CA SER A 566 11.56 -15.88 17.09
C SER A 566 11.93 -17.29 16.59
N ARG A 567 13.15 -17.76 16.85
CA ARG A 567 13.59 -19.07 16.40
C ARG A 567 14.01 -19.92 17.59
N VAL A 568 13.40 -21.09 17.67
CA VAL A 568 13.79 -22.16 18.58
C VAL A 568 14.11 -23.34 17.68
N ASN A 569 15.33 -23.88 17.79
CA ASN A 569 15.90 -24.71 16.75
C ASN A 569 15.16 -26.05 16.57
N ARG A 570 14.36 -26.13 15.50
CA ARG A 570 13.51 -27.27 15.16
C ARG A 570 14.31 -28.55 14.91
N SER A 571 15.58 -28.48 14.50
CA SER A 571 16.44 -29.66 14.34
C SER A 571 16.93 -30.26 15.67
N ILE A 572 16.87 -29.49 16.76
CA ILE A 572 17.22 -29.94 18.13
C ILE A 572 15.98 -30.44 18.87
N LEU A 573 14.86 -29.70 18.82
CA LEU A 573 13.64 -30.07 19.56
C LEU A 573 12.70 -31.02 18.80
N GLY A 574 12.68 -30.98 17.46
CA GLY A 574 11.77 -31.78 16.65
C GLY A 574 10.31 -31.62 17.11
N GLN A 575 9.66 -32.74 17.45
CA GLN A 575 8.27 -32.78 17.91
C GLN A 575 8.04 -32.08 19.26
N GLU A 576 9.08 -31.92 20.10
CA GLU A 576 8.98 -31.21 21.39
C GLU A 576 8.91 -29.68 21.24
N THR A 577 9.09 -29.12 20.03
CA THR A 577 9.06 -27.65 19.83
C THR A 577 7.76 -27.04 20.35
N ALA A 578 6.62 -27.71 20.10
CA ALA A 578 5.30 -27.28 20.58
C ALA A 578 5.12 -27.43 22.10
N SER A 579 5.77 -28.41 22.74
CA SER A 579 5.68 -28.59 24.20
C SER A 579 6.49 -27.52 24.94
N VAL A 580 7.67 -27.17 24.42
CA VAL A 580 8.52 -26.09 24.92
C VAL A 580 7.84 -24.72 24.75
N TRP A 581 7.32 -24.42 23.55
CA TRP A 581 6.59 -23.17 23.30
C TRP A 581 5.36 -23.01 24.21
N ARG A 582 4.58 -24.07 24.42
CA ARG A 582 3.43 -24.06 25.35
C ARG A 582 3.85 -23.67 26.77
N GLN A 583 4.92 -24.27 27.29
CA GLN A 583 5.41 -23.99 28.64
C GLN A 583 5.97 -22.57 28.78
N TRP A 584 6.69 -22.07 27.77
CA TRP A 584 7.21 -20.69 27.76
C TRP A 584 6.10 -19.65 27.67
N ILE A 585 5.05 -19.89 26.87
CA ILE A 585 3.91 -18.97 26.73
C ILE A 585 3.04 -18.96 27.99
N GLN A 586 2.84 -20.12 28.64
CA GLN A 586 2.19 -20.19 29.95
C GLN A 586 3.02 -19.49 31.05
N GLU A 587 4.35 -19.60 31.00
CA GLU A 587 5.23 -18.84 31.89
C GLU A 587 5.09 -17.33 31.69
N ALA A 588 5.24 -16.85 30.45
CA ALA A 588 5.12 -15.42 30.13
C ALA A 588 3.76 -14.84 30.54
N LEU A 589 2.65 -15.57 30.35
CA LEU A 589 1.35 -15.19 30.89
C LEU A 589 1.39 -15.04 32.43
N SER A 590 1.92 -16.05 33.13
CA SER A 590 1.99 -16.05 34.60
C SER A 590 2.89 -14.95 35.18
N GLN A 591 3.86 -14.47 34.39
CA GLN A 591 4.72 -13.34 34.73
C GLN A 591 4.16 -11.97 34.28
N GLY A 592 2.93 -11.92 33.77
CA GLY A 592 2.24 -10.67 33.46
C GLY A 592 2.70 -9.97 32.16
N TYR A 593 3.32 -10.69 31.23
CA TYR A 593 3.65 -10.14 29.90
C TYR A 593 2.36 -9.68 29.20
N SER A 594 2.43 -8.49 28.58
CA SER A 594 1.29 -7.85 27.90
C SER A 594 1.21 -8.18 26.41
N GLY A 595 2.18 -8.90 25.86
CA GLY A 595 2.19 -9.30 24.46
C GLY A 595 3.26 -10.34 24.14
N ILE A 596 2.96 -11.23 23.21
CA ILE A 596 3.90 -12.23 22.70
C ILE A 596 3.86 -12.22 21.18
N THR A 597 5.03 -12.18 20.55
CA THR A 597 5.21 -12.49 19.13
C THR A 597 5.89 -13.86 19.00
N VAL A 598 5.44 -14.70 18.07
CA VAL A 598 5.94 -16.07 17.90
C VAL A 598 6.51 -16.31 16.50
N GLY A 599 7.60 -17.07 16.45
CA GLY A 599 8.14 -17.68 15.25
C GLY A 599 8.90 -16.75 14.30
N ASP A 600 9.19 -17.31 13.14
CA ASP A 600 9.21 -16.67 11.82
C ASP A 600 8.39 -17.61 10.90
N PHE A 601 7.20 -17.17 10.50
CA PHE A 601 6.26 -17.91 9.67
C PHE A 601 6.31 -17.36 8.24
N TYR A 602 6.63 -18.23 7.29
CA TYR A 602 6.82 -17.87 5.91
C TYR A 602 5.64 -18.33 5.05
N LEU A 603 5.12 -17.42 4.23
CA LEU A 603 3.99 -17.68 3.33
C LEU A 603 4.46 -18.25 1.99
N SER A 604 5.63 -17.79 1.49
CA SER A 604 6.23 -18.32 0.27
C SER A 604 7.10 -19.56 0.53
N SER A 605 7.32 -20.38 -0.51
CA SER A 605 8.23 -21.52 -0.47
C SER A 605 9.70 -21.14 -0.70
N LEU A 606 9.95 -19.97 -1.31
CA LEU A 606 11.27 -19.47 -1.70
C LEU A 606 12.16 -19.04 -0.52
N SER A 607 11.55 -18.82 0.64
CA SER A 607 12.15 -18.24 1.85
C SER A 607 12.44 -19.28 2.95
N LEU A 608 12.13 -20.55 2.71
CA LEU A 608 12.19 -21.62 3.71
C LEU A 608 13.62 -22.13 3.94
N ASN A 609 14.02 -22.20 5.20
CA ASN A 609 15.14 -23.00 5.68
C ASN A 609 14.62 -24.09 6.66
N GLU A 610 15.46 -25.05 7.03
CA GLU A 610 15.06 -26.19 7.90
C GLU A 610 14.53 -25.78 9.29
N SER A 611 14.77 -24.54 9.74
CA SER A 611 14.23 -23.99 10.99
C SER A 611 13.03 -23.05 10.82
N SER A 612 12.66 -22.68 9.58
CA SER A 612 11.47 -21.88 9.29
C SER A 612 10.18 -22.63 9.63
N TRP A 613 9.13 -21.90 10.00
CA TRP A 613 7.75 -22.39 9.89
C TRP A 613 7.17 -21.95 8.54
N SER A 614 6.29 -22.76 7.95
CA SER A 614 5.57 -22.40 6.73
C SER A 614 4.07 -22.41 6.96
N LEU A 615 3.39 -21.41 6.40
CA LEU A 615 1.93 -21.37 6.24
C LEU A 615 1.54 -21.52 4.76
N GLY A 616 2.48 -21.91 3.88
CA GLY A 616 2.24 -22.10 2.45
C GLY A 616 1.34 -23.31 2.12
N GLU A 617 1.11 -23.51 0.81
CA GLU A 617 0.06 -24.36 0.20
C GLU A 617 -0.06 -25.82 0.67
N ASN A 618 0.89 -26.37 1.43
CA ASN A 618 0.77 -27.73 1.95
C ASN A 618 -0.26 -27.77 3.09
N ALA A 619 -1.52 -28.03 2.73
CA ALA A 619 -2.68 -27.98 3.62
C ALA A 619 -2.49 -28.76 4.94
N ASP A 620 -1.92 -29.97 4.90
CA ASP A 620 -1.64 -30.77 6.11
C ASP A 620 -0.66 -30.05 7.05
N HIS A 621 0.38 -29.39 6.52
CA HIS A 621 1.36 -28.66 7.32
C HIS A 621 0.82 -27.31 7.80
N ARG A 622 0.03 -26.59 6.98
CA ARG A 622 -0.66 -25.34 7.38
C ARG A 622 -1.66 -25.63 8.51
N GLN A 623 -2.53 -26.64 8.35
CA GLN A 623 -3.54 -26.98 9.36
C GLN A 623 -2.92 -27.44 10.70
N ASN A 624 -1.87 -28.29 10.66
CA ASN A 624 -1.18 -28.68 11.89
C ASN A 624 -0.48 -27.50 12.57
N THR A 625 0.02 -26.54 11.79
CA THR A 625 0.62 -25.30 12.32
C THR A 625 -0.43 -24.39 12.95
N LEU A 626 -1.57 -24.16 12.29
CA LEU A 626 -2.68 -23.39 12.84
C LEU A 626 -3.25 -24.04 14.12
N ASN A 627 -3.46 -25.35 14.13
CA ASN A 627 -3.93 -26.09 15.31
C ASN A 627 -2.99 -25.91 16.52
N MET A 628 -1.66 -25.87 16.29
CA MET A 628 -0.70 -25.54 17.33
C MET A 628 -0.83 -24.09 17.77
N LEU A 629 -0.92 -23.14 16.83
CA LEU A 629 -1.00 -21.72 17.14
C LEU A 629 -2.25 -21.36 17.95
N THR A 630 -3.42 -21.93 17.65
CA THR A 630 -4.66 -21.74 18.43
C THR A 630 -4.51 -22.26 19.87
N ASP A 631 -3.85 -23.40 20.08
CA ASP A 631 -3.55 -23.91 21.42
C ASP A 631 -2.60 -22.99 22.22
N LEU A 632 -1.74 -22.23 21.53
CA LEU A 632 -0.81 -21.29 22.17
C LEU A 632 -1.44 -19.91 22.44
N SER A 633 -2.21 -19.38 21.49
CA SER A 633 -2.87 -18.07 21.58
C SER A 633 -4.00 -18.07 22.60
N GLU A 634 -4.87 -19.10 22.59
CA GLU A 634 -5.91 -19.27 23.62
C GLU A 634 -5.30 -19.37 25.02
N ARG A 635 -4.16 -20.06 25.17
CA ARG A 635 -3.47 -20.18 26.46
C ARG A 635 -2.95 -18.85 26.96
N PHE A 636 -2.53 -17.94 26.08
CA PHE A 636 -2.07 -16.60 26.46
C PHE A 636 -3.23 -15.63 26.77
N ARG A 637 -4.38 -15.80 26.11
CA ARG A 637 -5.57 -14.94 26.29
C ARG A 637 -6.52 -15.36 27.42
N ARG A 638 -6.45 -16.61 27.90
CA ARG A 638 -7.26 -17.07 29.05
C ARG A 638 -6.86 -16.32 30.34
N PRO A 639 -7.81 -15.73 31.10
CA PRO A 639 -7.55 -15.03 32.37
C PRO A 639 -6.94 -15.91 33.47
#